data_AF-A0A418TBM6-F1
#
_entry.id   AF-A0A418TBM6-F1
#
_cell.length_a   1.000
_cell.length_b   1.000
_cell.length_c   1.000
_cell.angle_alpha   90.00
_cell.angle_beta   90.00
_cell.angle_gamma   90.00
#
_symmetry.space_group_name_H-M   'P 1'
#
loop_
_entity.id
_entity.type
_entity.pdbx_description
1 polymer ?
#
loop_
_entity_poly.entity_id
_entity_poly.type
_entity_poly.pdbx_seq_one_letter_code
_entity_poly.pdbx_strand_id
1 'polypeptide(L)'
;MDKLDEASEVSSLSIPESGYWNKQKKIYYSNPQIGGYVGAVNIRSGQAAPKWSSLRRVVVGDPIVPSQDNGHYYVCTQSGHSAPYEPTWQIAAGSVTEDTKNKAVWRPQQVYRENDIVVPTFPSDRFYVCTIAGTSGASEPNWSTTDGNATRDAGIIWMAYRIVKWKESGTAAHFRPFGKIE
;
A
#
# COMPACT_ATOMS: atom_id res chain seq x y z
N MET A 1 32.45 0.31 24.60
CA MET A 1 31.00 0.08 24.59
C MET A 1 30.79 -1.17 23.76
N ASP A 2 30.39 -2.24 24.42
CA ASP A 2 30.79 -3.62 24.14
C ASP A 2 30.20 -4.25 22.87
N LYS A 3 31.03 -5.05 22.19
CA LYS A 3 30.66 -5.90 21.03
C LYS A 3 29.69 -7.04 21.39
N LEU A 4 29.30 -7.18 22.66
CA LEU A 4 28.44 -8.27 23.15
C LEU A 4 26.95 -8.01 22.87
N ASP A 5 26.51 -6.75 22.82
CA ASP A 5 25.10 -6.41 22.56
C ASP A 5 24.72 -6.55 21.06
N GLU A 6 25.70 -6.60 20.16
CA GLU A 6 25.47 -6.70 18.70
C GLU A 6 25.02 -8.11 18.26
N ALA A 7 25.18 -9.10 19.14
CA ALA A 7 24.81 -10.49 18.95
C ALA A 7 23.52 -10.90 19.69
N SER A 8 22.84 -9.97 20.40
CA SER A 8 21.59 -10.28 21.08
C SER A 8 20.56 -10.82 20.08
N GLU A 9 19.96 -11.96 20.42
CA GLU A 9 18.86 -12.53 19.66
C GLU A 9 17.68 -11.57 19.70
N VAL A 10 17.15 -11.22 18.53
CA VAL A 10 15.99 -10.33 18.42
C VAL A 10 14.73 -11.19 18.42
N SER A 11 13.92 -11.06 19.47
CA SER A 11 12.61 -11.67 19.53
C SER A 11 11.55 -10.73 18.95
N SER A 12 10.60 -11.27 18.19
CA SER A 12 9.48 -10.52 17.60
C SER A 12 8.21 -11.36 17.62
N LEU A 13 7.02 -10.77 17.47
CA LEU A 13 5.78 -11.53 17.27
C LEU A 13 5.57 -11.92 15.79
N SER A 14 6.17 -11.18 14.87
CA SER A 14 5.99 -11.33 13.42
C SER A 14 7.24 -10.87 12.65
N ILE A 15 7.18 -10.97 11.32
CA ILE A 15 8.17 -10.31 10.46
C ILE A 15 8.19 -8.81 10.77
N PRO A 16 9.37 -8.17 10.91
CA PRO A 16 9.44 -6.75 11.22
C PRO A 16 8.86 -5.91 10.06
N GLU A 17 8.14 -4.86 10.42
CA GLU A 17 7.55 -3.90 9.46
C GLU A 17 8.19 -2.51 9.58
N SER A 18 9.36 -2.41 10.23
CA SER A 18 10.07 -1.15 10.38
C SER A 18 11.57 -1.37 10.61
N GLY A 19 12.35 -0.31 10.39
CA GLY A 19 13.78 -0.27 10.64
C GLY A 19 14.62 -0.85 9.50
N TYR A 20 15.92 -0.59 9.57
CA TYR A 20 16.91 -1.13 8.64
C TYR A 20 17.44 -2.46 9.16
N TRP A 21 17.43 -3.48 8.31
CA TRP A 21 17.86 -4.82 8.66
C TRP A 21 19.01 -5.26 7.77
N ASN A 22 20.13 -5.66 8.37
CA ASN A 22 21.22 -6.28 7.65
C ASN A 22 20.83 -7.70 7.20
N LYS A 23 21.36 -8.14 6.06
CA LYS A 23 21.30 -9.53 5.61
C LYS A 23 21.84 -10.47 6.70
N GLN A 24 21.32 -11.68 6.76
CA GLN A 24 21.62 -12.74 7.74
C GLN A 24 21.14 -12.47 9.17
N LYS A 25 20.61 -11.27 9.49
CA LYS A 25 19.96 -11.06 10.78
C LYS A 25 18.74 -11.98 10.90
N LYS A 26 18.67 -12.67 12.04
CA LYS A 26 17.58 -13.58 12.40
C LYS A 26 16.70 -12.92 13.44
N ILE A 27 15.42 -13.21 13.36
CA ILE A 27 14.46 -12.98 14.42
C ILE A 27 13.87 -14.30 14.85
N TYR A 28 13.58 -14.42 16.15
CA TYR A 28 12.85 -15.55 16.71
C TYR A 28 11.45 -15.11 17.08
N TYR A 29 10.45 -15.92 16.73
CA TYR A 29 9.08 -15.61 17.09
C TYR A 29 8.85 -15.91 18.58
N SER A 30 8.22 -14.97 19.28
CA SER A 30 7.96 -15.05 20.73
C SER A 30 6.75 -15.90 21.10
N ASN A 31 5.95 -16.28 20.11
CA ASN A 31 4.81 -17.18 20.30
C ASN A 31 4.72 -18.23 19.17
N PRO A 32 5.70 -19.14 19.05
CA PRO A 32 5.68 -20.21 18.05
C PRO A 32 4.55 -21.21 18.34
N GLN A 33 3.82 -21.62 17.30
CA GLN A 33 2.68 -22.54 17.40
C GLN A 33 2.81 -23.69 16.39
N ILE A 34 2.15 -24.82 16.66
CA ILE A 34 2.01 -25.92 15.69
C ILE A 34 1.41 -25.37 14.39
N GLY A 35 1.99 -25.74 13.24
CA GLY A 35 1.66 -25.18 11.92
C GLY A 35 2.37 -23.86 11.60
N GLY A 36 3.07 -23.26 12.57
CA GLY A 36 3.83 -22.02 12.42
C GLY A 36 5.32 -22.25 12.15
N TYR A 37 6.12 -21.22 12.47
CA TYR A 37 7.57 -21.20 12.29
C TYR A 37 8.24 -20.77 13.60
N VAL A 38 9.51 -21.15 13.80
CA VAL A 38 10.34 -20.72 14.93
C VAL A 38 10.80 -19.27 14.78
N GLY A 39 11.00 -18.80 13.55
CA GLY A 39 11.49 -17.44 13.31
C GLY A 39 11.60 -17.11 11.82
N ALA A 40 12.34 -16.03 11.52
CA ALA A 40 12.64 -15.63 10.15
C ALA A 40 14.06 -15.06 10.01
N VAL A 41 14.66 -15.26 8.84
CA VAL A 41 15.99 -14.73 8.49
C VAL A 41 15.87 -13.72 7.38
N ASN A 42 16.53 -12.56 7.53
CA ASN A 42 16.62 -11.58 6.48
C ASN A 42 17.62 -12.02 5.41
N ILE A 43 17.18 -12.15 4.16
CA ILE A 43 18.02 -12.56 3.03
C ILE A 43 18.46 -11.39 2.13
N ARG A 44 17.96 -10.16 2.39
CA ARG A 44 18.37 -8.94 1.67
C ARG A 44 18.45 -7.75 2.63
N SER A 45 19.61 -7.09 2.70
CA SER A 45 19.72 -5.87 3.52
C SER A 45 18.79 -4.79 2.98
N GLY A 46 18.05 -4.11 3.86
CA GLY A 46 17.13 -3.06 3.43
C GLY A 46 16.19 -2.57 4.53
N GLN A 47 15.29 -1.67 4.15
CA GLN A 47 14.24 -1.16 5.01
C GLN A 47 13.10 -2.18 5.12
N ALA A 48 12.72 -2.54 6.34
CA ALA A 48 11.47 -3.24 6.58
C ALA A 48 10.32 -2.22 6.63
N ALA A 49 9.17 -2.60 6.06
CA ALA A 49 7.98 -1.77 5.99
C ALA A 49 6.73 -2.68 5.95
N PRO A 50 5.55 -2.17 6.36
CA PRO A 50 4.29 -2.89 6.19
C PRO A 50 4.00 -3.11 4.70
N LYS A 51 3.27 -4.17 4.39
CA LYS A 51 2.78 -4.40 3.02
C LYS A 51 1.73 -3.34 2.65
N TRP A 52 1.67 -2.98 1.37
CA TRP A 52 0.59 -2.17 0.83
C TRP A 52 -0.77 -2.78 1.19
N SER A 53 -1.72 -1.91 1.55
CA SER A 53 -3.08 -2.27 1.94
C SER A 53 -4.08 -1.38 1.19
N SER A 54 -5.18 -1.97 0.75
CA SER A 54 -6.22 -1.32 -0.04
C SER A 54 -7.06 -0.36 0.80
N LEU A 55 -7.49 0.77 0.20
CA LEU A 55 -8.37 1.79 0.82
C LEU A 55 -7.94 2.23 2.22
N ARG A 56 -6.63 2.30 2.44
CA ARG A 56 -6.02 2.66 3.72
C ARG A 56 -5.59 4.11 3.68
N ARG A 57 -5.86 4.85 4.75
CA ARG A 57 -5.31 6.20 4.93
C ARG A 57 -3.79 6.12 5.13
N VAL A 58 -3.06 6.94 4.38
CA VAL A 58 -1.59 7.03 4.39
C VAL A 58 -1.19 8.50 4.54
N VAL A 59 -0.13 8.76 5.31
CA VAL A 59 0.47 10.09 5.45
C VAL A 59 1.89 10.15 4.90
N VAL A 60 2.34 11.36 4.53
CA VAL A 60 3.71 11.60 4.07
C VAL A 60 4.73 11.01 5.05
N GLY A 61 5.70 10.27 4.52
CA GLY A 61 6.73 9.60 5.29
C GLY A 61 6.44 8.12 5.60
N ASP A 62 5.18 7.68 5.50
CA ASP A 62 4.84 6.26 5.70
C ASP A 62 5.57 5.39 4.66
N PRO A 63 6.34 4.37 5.08
CA PRO A 63 6.97 3.44 4.18
C PRO A 63 6.07 2.21 3.94
N ILE A 64 6.09 1.67 2.72
CA ILE A 64 5.44 0.41 2.37
C ILE A 64 6.35 -0.47 1.53
N VAL A 65 6.06 -1.76 1.53
CA VAL A 65 6.55 -2.71 0.52
C VAL A 65 5.37 -3.27 -0.30
N PRO A 66 5.60 -3.67 -1.56
CA PRO A 66 4.56 -4.33 -2.35
C PRO A 66 4.08 -5.65 -1.74
N SER A 67 2.87 -6.08 -2.10
CA SER A 67 2.33 -7.36 -1.64
C SER A 67 3.18 -8.56 -2.09
N GLN A 68 3.68 -8.48 -3.32
CA GLN A 68 4.69 -9.36 -3.92
C GLN A 68 6.06 -8.67 -3.93
N ASP A 69 7.06 -9.29 -3.30
CA ASP A 69 8.41 -8.73 -3.22
C ASP A 69 8.97 -8.36 -4.60
N ASN A 70 9.30 -7.09 -4.80
CA ASN A 70 9.90 -6.59 -6.04
C ASN A 70 11.33 -6.06 -5.85
N GLY A 71 11.89 -6.14 -4.64
CA GLY A 71 13.20 -5.56 -4.34
C GLY A 71 13.19 -4.27 -3.54
N HIS A 72 12.10 -3.49 -3.61
CA HIS A 72 12.09 -2.08 -3.26
C HIS A 72 11.05 -1.76 -2.19
N TYR A 73 11.32 -0.69 -1.42
CA TYR A 73 10.33 -0.06 -0.57
C TYR A 73 10.02 1.34 -1.08
N TYR A 74 8.85 1.84 -0.71
CA TYR A 74 8.31 3.09 -1.20
C TYR A 74 7.89 3.97 -0.04
N VAL A 75 8.11 5.27 -0.15
CA VAL A 75 7.72 6.24 0.87
C VAL A 75 6.63 7.15 0.32
N CYS A 76 5.59 7.38 1.11
CA CYS A 76 4.53 8.30 0.78
C CYS A 76 5.07 9.73 0.67
N THR A 77 4.82 10.39 -0.47
CA THR A 77 5.16 11.81 -0.71
C THR A 77 3.94 12.71 -0.79
N GLN A 78 2.74 12.13 -0.88
CA GLN A 78 1.47 12.85 -0.81
C GLN A 78 0.46 12.04 0.02
N SER A 79 0.02 12.58 1.16
CA SER A 79 -0.99 11.96 2.03
C SER A 79 -2.33 11.81 1.31
N GLY A 80 -3.05 10.73 1.61
CA GLY A 80 -4.35 10.42 1.01
C GLY A 80 -4.85 9.04 1.43
N HIS A 81 -5.57 8.36 0.54
CA HIS A 81 -5.90 6.95 0.68
C HIS A 81 -5.32 6.14 -0.48
N SER A 82 -4.83 4.93 -0.20
CA SER A 82 -4.48 3.97 -1.25
C SER A 82 -5.72 3.57 -2.05
N ALA A 83 -5.54 3.22 -3.32
CA ALA A 83 -6.66 2.80 -4.17
C ALA A 83 -7.20 1.42 -3.77
N PRO A 84 -8.36 1.01 -4.32
CA PRO A 84 -8.84 -0.37 -4.26
C PRO A 84 -7.83 -1.41 -4.74
N TYR A 85 -7.01 -1.07 -5.74
CA TYR A 85 -6.06 -1.98 -6.37
C TYR A 85 -4.62 -1.50 -6.23
N GLU A 86 -3.73 -2.41 -5.81
CA GLU A 86 -2.31 -2.12 -5.62
C GLU A 86 -1.67 -1.60 -6.92
N PRO A 87 -0.92 -0.49 -6.87
CA PRO A 87 -0.35 0.13 -8.06
C PRO A 87 0.70 -0.75 -8.73
N THR A 88 0.96 -0.46 -10.00
CA THR A 88 2.11 -1.04 -10.69
C THR A 88 3.35 -0.24 -10.30
N TRP A 89 4.16 -0.82 -9.42
CA TRP A 89 5.31 -0.16 -8.83
C TRP A 89 6.42 0.12 -9.84
N GLN A 90 6.81 1.40 -9.95
CA GLN A 90 8.02 1.78 -10.68
C GLN A 90 9.27 1.44 -9.84
N ILE A 91 10.32 0.91 -10.48
CA ILE A 91 11.56 0.48 -9.78
C ILE A 91 12.76 1.38 -10.10
N ALA A 92 12.60 2.37 -10.99
CA ALA A 92 13.65 3.32 -11.27
C ALA A 92 13.89 4.19 -10.02
N ALA A 93 15.16 4.47 -9.72
CA ALA A 93 15.55 5.18 -8.50
C ALA A 93 14.81 6.53 -8.37
N GLY A 94 14.11 6.71 -7.25
CA GLY A 94 13.40 7.96 -6.94
C GLY A 94 12.16 8.24 -7.81
N SER A 95 11.73 7.26 -8.63
CA SER A 95 10.51 7.36 -9.42
C SER A 95 9.27 7.48 -8.54
N VAL A 96 8.24 8.16 -9.06
CA VAL A 96 6.99 8.42 -8.32
C VAL A 96 5.85 7.67 -9.00
N THR A 97 5.21 6.80 -8.23
CA THR A 97 4.04 6.04 -8.64
C THR A 97 2.78 6.66 -8.04
N GLU A 98 1.78 6.93 -8.87
CA GLU A 98 0.45 7.36 -8.42
C GLU A 98 -0.40 6.13 -8.07
N ASP A 99 -1.00 6.12 -6.87
CA ASP A 99 -1.82 5.01 -6.38
C ASP A 99 -3.26 5.08 -6.90
N THR A 100 -3.42 4.82 -8.20
CA THR A 100 -4.71 4.90 -8.91
C THR A 100 -4.81 3.86 -10.02
N LYS A 101 -4.37 2.62 -9.77
CA LYS A 101 -4.38 1.57 -10.79
C LYS A 101 -5.79 1.34 -11.34
N ASN A 102 -5.87 1.21 -12.66
CA ASN A 102 -7.12 1.07 -13.42
C ASN A 102 -8.06 2.29 -13.36
N LYS A 103 -7.58 3.48 -12.94
CA LYS A 103 -8.39 4.69 -13.06
C LYS A 103 -8.79 4.97 -14.51
N ALA A 104 -9.99 5.48 -14.69
CA ALA A 104 -10.47 6.03 -15.95
C ALA A 104 -11.03 7.45 -15.72
N VAL A 105 -11.10 8.26 -16.78
CA VAL A 105 -11.87 9.51 -16.73
C VAL A 105 -13.36 9.17 -16.69
N TRP A 106 -14.14 9.88 -15.86
CA TRP A 106 -15.59 9.73 -15.82
C TRP A 106 -16.23 9.92 -17.21
N ARG A 107 -17.29 9.17 -17.52
CA ARG A 107 -18.03 9.22 -18.77
C ARG A 107 -19.54 9.24 -18.51
N PRO A 108 -20.32 9.99 -19.29
CA PRO A 108 -21.78 10.00 -19.17
C PRO A 108 -22.39 8.67 -19.67
N GLN A 109 -23.53 8.30 -19.09
CA GLN A 109 -24.30 7.10 -19.48
C GLN A 109 -23.47 5.80 -19.51
N GLN A 110 -22.43 5.73 -18.70
CA GLN A 110 -21.50 4.61 -18.62
C GLN A 110 -21.90 3.70 -17.45
N VAL A 111 -21.86 2.39 -17.68
CA VAL A 111 -22.02 1.41 -16.60
C VAL A 111 -20.70 1.32 -15.83
N TYR A 112 -20.81 1.46 -14.51
CA TYR A 112 -19.72 1.30 -13.56
C TYR A 112 -20.06 0.22 -12.53
N ARG A 113 -19.04 -0.53 -12.12
CA ARG A 113 -19.11 -1.61 -11.14
C ARG A 113 -18.49 -1.16 -9.83
N GLU A 114 -18.79 -1.89 -8.76
CA GLU A 114 -18.15 -1.67 -7.46
C GLU A 114 -16.63 -1.72 -7.59
N ASN A 115 -15.94 -0.81 -6.91
CA ASN A 115 -14.49 -0.59 -6.95
C ASN A 115 -13.93 -0.02 -8.25
N ASP A 116 -14.75 0.30 -9.26
CA ASP A 116 -14.28 1.11 -10.39
C ASP A 116 -13.79 2.46 -9.88
N ILE A 117 -12.65 2.91 -10.42
CA ILE A 117 -12.01 4.17 -10.06
C ILE A 117 -12.21 5.15 -11.19
N VAL A 118 -12.78 6.31 -10.88
CA VAL A 118 -12.86 7.43 -11.81
C VAL A 118 -12.10 8.64 -11.31
N VAL A 119 -11.65 9.45 -12.25
CA VAL A 119 -11.20 10.83 -12.02
C VAL A 119 -12.10 11.78 -12.80
N PRO A 120 -12.24 13.04 -12.35
CA PRO A 120 -13.06 14.02 -13.04
C PRO A 120 -12.52 14.33 -14.44
N THR A 121 -13.36 14.88 -15.31
CA THR A 121 -12.93 15.31 -16.66
C THR A 121 -11.88 16.42 -16.60
N PHE A 122 -11.94 17.27 -15.57
CA PHE A 122 -10.89 18.20 -15.21
C PHE A 122 -9.97 17.59 -14.13
N PRO A 123 -8.67 17.43 -14.41
CA PRO A 123 -7.76 16.77 -13.47
C PRO A 123 -7.78 17.40 -12.06
N SER A 124 -7.80 16.54 -11.06
CA SER A 124 -7.69 16.90 -9.64
C SER A 124 -6.70 15.96 -8.95
N ASP A 125 -6.33 16.26 -7.71
CA ASP A 125 -5.51 15.37 -6.88
C ASP A 125 -6.33 14.27 -6.17
N ARG A 126 -7.49 13.92 -6.75
CA ARG A 126 -8.49 13.02 -6.18
C ARG A 126 -8.94 11.95 -7.17
N PHE A 127 -9.31 10.82 -6.60
CA PHE A 127 -10.01 9.75 -7.31
C PHE A 127 -11.31 9.42 -6.57
N TYR A 128 -12.21 8.77 -7.28
CA TYR A 128 -13.54 8.45 -6.81
C TYR A 128 -13.80 6.97 -7.04
N VAL A 129 -14.20 6.27 -5.98
CA VAL A 129 -14.45 4.83 -6.01
C VAL A 129 -15.94 4.58 -6.04
N CYS A 130 -16.39 3.77 -7.00
CA CYS A 130 -17.77 3.34 -7.07
C CYS A 130 -18.09 2.40 -5.89
N THR A 131 -19.00 2.82 -5.01
CA THR A 131 -19.46 2.04 -3.85
C THR A 131 -20.85 1.46 -4.06
N ILE A 132 -21.65 2.05 -4.98
CA ILE A 132 -22.90 1.48 -5.46
C ILE A 132 -22.84 1.48 -6.98
N ALA A 133 -22.85 0.28 -7.58
CA ALA A 133 -22.81 0.08 -9.02
C ALA A 133 -24.08 0.60 -9.72
N GLY A 134 -23.93 1.04 -10.97
CA GLY A 134 -25.04 1.57 -11.75
C GLY A 134 -24.59 2.21 -13.05
N THR A 135 -25.48 2.99 -13.65
CA THR A 135 -25.19 3.82 -14.84
C THR A 135 -25.09 5.28 -14.43
N SER A 136 -24.03 5.96 -14.88
CA SER A 136 -23.81 7.39 -14.61
C SER A 136 -24.85 8.28 -15.29
N GLY A 137 -25.00 9.49 -14.79
CA GLY A 137 -25.87 10.50 -15.38
C GLY A 137 -25.41 10.95 -16.77
N ALA A 138 -26.24 11.78 -17.41
CA ALA A 138 -25.91 12.40 -18.70
C ALA A 138 -24.87 13.53 -18.57
N SER A 139 -24.59 14.00 -17.36
CA SER A 139 -23.64 15.08 -17.07
C SER A 139 -22.82 14.74 -15.83
N GLU A 140 -21.59 15.22 -15.80
CA GLU A 140 -20.66 14.93 -14.70
C GLU A 140 -21.20 15.50 -13.38
N PRO A 141 -21.15 14.74 -12.27
CA PRO A 141 -21.63 15.22 -10.99
C PRO A 141 -20.70 16.30 -10.41
N ASN A 142 -21.22 17.09 -9.47
CA ASN A 142 -20.39 17.93 -8.62
C ASN A 142 -19.65 17.06 -7.61
N TRP A 143 -18.36 16.86 -7.84
CA TRP A 143 -17.54 15.97 -7.03
C TRP A 143 -17.29 16.51 -5.62
N SER A 144 -17.46 15.64 -4.62
CA SER A 144 -17.02 15.92 -3.25
C SER A 144 -15.50 16.04 -3.16
N THR A 145 -15.01 17.06 -2.46
CA THR A 145 -13.58 17.29 -2.21
C THR A 145 -13.14 16.89 -0.80
N THR A 146 -13.98 16.16 -0.07
CA THR A 146 -13.66 15.64 1.28
C THR A 146 -13.48 14.14 1.22
N ASP A 147 -12.41 13.64 1.81
CA ASP A 147 -12.13 12.19 1.87
C ASP A 147 -13.24 11.46 2.61
N GLY A 148 -13.73 10.35 2.05
CA GLY A 148 -14.79 9.54 2.65
C GLY A 148 -16.20 10.14 2.52
N ASN A 149 -16.38 11.22 1.75
CA ASN A 149 -17.70 11.75 1.43
C ASN A 149 -18.24 11.19 0.11
N ALA A 150 -19.54 10.92 0.10
CA ALA A 150 -20.27 10.38 -1.04
C ALA A 150 -20.68 11.47 -2.05
N THR A 151 -20.59 11.15 -3.34
CA THR A 151 -21.15 11.91 -4.46
C THR A 151 -22.17 11.04 -5.19
N ARG A 152 -23.41 11.51 -5.31
CA ARG A 152 -24.48 10.79 -6.01
C ARG A 152 -24.47 11.13 -7.49
N ASP A 153 -24.51 10.12 -8.34
CA ASP A 153 -24.48 10.25 -9.79
C ASP A 153 -25.51 9.29 -10.41
N ALA A 154 -26.75 9.77 -10.56
CA ALA A 154 -27.90 8.95 -10.98
C ALA A 154 -28.06 7.64 -10.17
N GLY A 155 -27.71 6.49 -10.73
CA GLY A 155 -27.77 5.19 -10.04
C GLY A 155 -26.55 4.88 -9.18
N ILE A 156 -25.49 5.68 -9.25
CA ILE A 156 -24.18 5.40 -8.66
C ILE A 156 -23.96 6.23 -7.39
N ILE A 157 -23.20 5.66 -6.45
CA ILE A 157 -22.57 6.41 -5.35
C ILE A 157 -21.06 6.28 -5.45
N TRP A 158 -20.40 7.42 -5.58
CA TRP A 158 -18.96 7.57 -5.62
C TRP A 158 -18.42 8.01 -4.25
N MET A 159 -17.34 7.39 -3.78
CA MET A 159 -16.64 7.81 -2.57
C MET A 159 -15.36 8.56 -2.93
N ALA A 160 -15.19 9.77 -2.40
CA ALA A 160 -14.06 10.63 -2.73
C ALA A 160 -12.83 10.33 -1.89
N TYR A 161 -11.65 10.29 -2.51
CA TYR A 161 -10.37 10.10 -1.84
C TYR A 161 -9.27 10.93 -2.48
N ARG A 162 -8.38 11.49 -1.66
CA ARG A 162 -7.14 12.08 -2.13
C ARG A 162 -6.15 11.01 -2.59
N ILE A 163 -5.53 11.25 -3.73
CA ILE A 163 -4.53 10.37 -4.33
C ILE A 163 -3.28 10.30 -3.45
N VAL A 164 -2.82 9.08 -3.16
CA VAL A 164 -1.50 8.85 -2.58
C VAL A 164 -0.45 8.77 -3.69
N LYS A 165 0.72 9.37 -3.44
CA LYS A 165 1.90 9.22 -4.31
C LYS A 165 3.03 8.56 -3.55
N TRP A 166 3.61 7.55 -4.17
CA TRP A 166 4.65 6.72 -3.62
C TRP A 166 5.96 6.95 -4.35
N LYS A 167 7.03 7.24 -3.62
CA LYS A 167 8.36 7.39 -4.19
C LYS A 167 9.21 6.17 -3.90
N GLU A 168 9.79 5.56 -4.94
CA GLU A 168 10.81 4.53 -4.78
C GLU A 168 11.95 5.09 -3.91
N SER A 169 12.30 4.37 -2.84
CA SER A 169 13.18 4.89 -1.79
C SER A 169 14.35 3.96 -1.44
N GLY A 170 14.59 2.92 -2.22
CA GLY A 170 15.70 1.99 -2.09
C GLY A 170 15.27 0.56 -1.79
N THR A 171 16.20 -0.22 -1.25
CA THR A 171 16.04 -1.67 -1.08
C THR A 171 15.14 -2.03 0.11
N ALA A 172 14.15 -2.88 -0.12
CA ALA A 172 13.34 -3.49 0.93
C ALA A 172 14.07 -4.68 1.58
N ALA A 173 13.96 -4.81 2.90
CA ALA A 173 14.35 -6.03 3.60
C ALA A 173 13.49 -7.21 3.11
N HIS A 174 14.05 -8.43 3.10
CA HIS A 174 13.31 -9.61 2.68
C HIS A 174 13.51 -10.76 3.66
N PHE A 175 12.53 -10.96 4.55
CA PHE A 175 12.54 -12.02 5.54
C PHE A 175 11.95 -13.32 5.00
N ARG A 176 12.62 -14.44 5.29
CA ARG A 176 12.14 -15.80 5.00
C ARG A 176 11.93 -16.57 6.31
N PRO A 177 10.71 -17.07 6.58
CA PRO A 177 10.46 -17.91 7.74
C PRO A 177 11.32 -19.18 7.73
N PHE A 178 11.71 -19.67 8.90
CA PHE A 178 12.45 -20.92 9.08
C PHE A 178 11.93 -21.71 10.29
N GLY A 179 12.30 -23.00 10.35
CA GLY A 179 11.95 -23.87 11.47
C GLY A 179 10.45 -24.08 11.57
N LYS A 180 9.85 -24.68 10.53
CA LYS A 180 8.42 -25.04 10.55
C LYS A 180 8.15 -25.99 11.71
N ILE A 181 7.04 -25.79 12.41
CA ILE A 181 6.62 -26.60 13.56
C ILE A 181 5.47 -27.49 13.09
N GLU A 182 5.69 -28.80 13.11
CA GLU A 182 4.71 -29.81 12.66
C GLU A 182 4.00 -30.47 13.84
#